data_AF-A0A7Z9WH09-F1
#
_entry.id   AF-A0A7Z9WH09-F1
#
_cell.length_a   1.000
_cell.length_b   1.000
_cell.length_c   1.000
_cell.angle_alpha   90.00
_cell.angle_beta   90.00
_cell.angle_gamma   90.00
#
_symmetry.space_group_name_H-M   'P 1'
#
loop_
_entity.id
_entity.type
_entity.pdbx_description
1 polymer ?
#
loop_
_entity_poly.entity_id
_entity_poly.type
_entity_poly.pdbx_seq_one_letter_code
_entity_poly.pdbx_strand_id
1 'polypeptide(L)'
;MMGIKPWTEVVRLHPDVESEETAIATYAIDLGALVAGDPSVPPTYRDAYSFFHATHLTSDMRMLVEEVYDRLCGKEGNRVLQLRSPFGGGKSHTLATLYYAVKNRKEMEKAIPETKDLPDVK
;
A
#
# COMPACT_ATOMS: atom_id res chain seq x y z
N MET A 1 5.31 32.15 27.74
CA MET A 1 4.77 30.89 27.21
C MET A 1 5.22 30.81 25.76
N MET A 2 6.12 29.90 25.38
CA MET A 2 6.54 29.78 23.98
C MET A 2 5.37 29.19 23.18
N GLY A 3 4.89 29.92 22.18
CA GLY A 3 3.83 29.48 21.29
C GLY A 3 4.27 28.31 20.41
N ILE A 4 3.33 27.48 19.99
CA ILE A 4 3.56 26.42 19.00
C ILE A 4 4.03 27.09 17.71
N LYS A 5 5.16 26.63 17.17
CA LYS A 5 5.69 27.15 15.90
C LYS A 5 4.75 26.78 14.74
N PRO A 6 4.54 27.66 13.75
CA PRO A 6 3.81 27.32 12.53
C PRO A 6 4.39 26.07 11.86
N TRP A 7 3.53 25.22 11.30
CA TRP A 7 3.96 23.97 10.66
C TRP A 7 4.97 24.20 9.53
N THR A 8 4.85 25.32 8.81
CA THR A 8 5.76 25.74 7.73
C THR A 8 7.20 25.98 8.18
N GLU A 9 7.42 26.20 9.49
CA GLU A 9 8.76 26.41 10.04
C GLU A 9 9.41 25.12 10.56
N VAL A 10 8.62 24.04 10.72
CA VAL A 10 9.08 22.78 11.34
C VAL A 10 9.01 21.59 10.39
N VAL A 11 8.17 21.65 9.35
CA VAL A 11 8.08 20.61 8.32
C VAL A 11 9.17 20.84 7.28
N ARG A 12 9.96 19.79 7.01
CA ARG A 12 10.86 19.70 5.85
C ARG A 12 10.17 18.87 4.78
N LEU A 13 10.33 19.26 3.52
CA LEU A 13 9.85 18.44 2.41
C LEU A 13 10.71 17.17 2.32
N HIS A 14 10.15 16.13 1.71
CA HIS A 14 10.93 14.94 1.43
C HIS A 14 12.03 15.28 0.41
N PRO A 15 13.25 14.73 0.52
CA PRO A 15 14.39 15.13 -0.32
C PRO A 15 14.14 15.06 -1.84
N ASP A 16 13.28 14.15 -2.30
CA ASP A 16 12.91 14.01 -3.72
C ASP A 16 12.05 15.15 -4.27
N VAL A 17 11.29 15.83 -3.39
CA VAL A 17 10.52 17.03 -3.71
C VAL A 17 11.44 18.25 -3.72
N GLU A 18 12.39 18.31 -2.77
CA GLU A 18 13.38 19.40 -2.71
C GLU A 18 14.35 19.37 -3.90
N SER A 19 14.68 18.19 -4.43
CA SER A 19 15.61 18.02 -5.55
C SER A 19 14.98 18.19 -6.94
N GLU A 20 13.66 18.36 -7.04
CA GLU A 20 12.88 18.35 -8.29
C GLU A 20 13.00 17.04 -9.10
N GLU A 21 13.57 15.97 -8.53
CA GLU A 21 13.73 14.65 -9.17
C GLU A 21 12.51 13.72 -8.97
N THR A 22 11.38 14.27 -8.50
CA THR A 22 10.19 13.47 -8.20
C THR A 22 9.66 12.78 -9.46
N ALA A 23 9.81 11.46 -9.52
CA ALA A 23 9.30 10.67 -10.64
C ALA A 23 7.76 10.74 -10.71
N ILE A 24 7.19 10.87 -11.92
CA ILE A 24 5.73 10.90 -12.10
C ILE A 24 5.07 9.62 -11.58
N ALA A 25 5.78 8.48 -11.63
CA ALA A 25 5.36 7.20 -11.06
C ALA A 25 5.13 7.26 -9.53
N THR A 26 5.64 8.28 -8.83
CA THR A 26 5.33 8.53 -7.42
C THR A 26 3.85 8.92 -7.24
N TYR A 27 3.25 9.62 -8.20
CA TYR A 27 1.86 10.09 -8.11
C TYR A 27 0.83 9.01 -8.46
N ALA A 28 1.19 8.02 -9.27
CA ALA A 28 0.30 6.94 -9.65
C ALA A 28 1.07 5.61 -9.76
N ILE A 29 0.57 4.60 -9.08
CA ILE A 29 1.12 3.24 -9.13
C ILE A 29 0.79 2.62 -10.49
N ASP A 30 1.82 2.27 -11.25
CA ASP A 30 1.73 1.33 -12.35
C ASP A 30 1.83 -0.10 -11.78
N LEU A 31 0.68 -0.78 -11.70
CA LEU A 31 0.61 -2.15 -11.19
C LEU A 31 1.35 -3.14 -12.09
N GLY A 32 1.38 -2.92 -13.41
CA GLY A 32 2.06 -3.80 -14.36
C GLY A 32 3.58 -3.76 -14.16
N ALA A 33 4.14 -2.55 -14.10
CA ALA A 33 5.56 -2.33 -13.81
C ALA A 33 5.94 -2.87 -12.42
N LEU A 34 5.08 -2.68 -11.41
CA LEU A 34 5.28 -3.20 -10.06
C LEU A 34 5.36 -4.73 -10.04
N VAL A 35 4.39 -5.41 -10.68
CA VAL A 35 4.34 -6.88 -10.74
C VAL A 35 5.52 -7.45 -11.56
N ALA A 36 5.98 -6.73 -12.58
CA ALA A 36 7.15 -7.10 -13.38
C ALA A 36 8.49 -6.87 -12.65
N GLY A 37 8.49 -6.19 -11.50
CA GLY A 37 9.71 -5.86 -10.77
C GLY A 37 10.56 -4.79 -11.47
N ASP A 38 9.94 -3.89 -12.22
CA ASP A 38 10.65 -2.87 -13.00
C ASP A 38 11.45 -1.93 -12.06
N PRO A 39 12.76 -1.73 -12.30
CA PRO A 39 13.62 -0.88 -11.46
C PRO A 39 13.26 0.61 -11.53
N SER A 40 12.42 1.04 -12.48
CA SER A 40 11.87 2.40 -12.53
C SER A 40 10.74 2.65 -11.53
N VAL A 41 10.12 1.59 -10.97
CA VAL A 41 9.11 1.74 -9.92
C VAL A 41 9.79 2.32 -8.67
N PRO A 42 9.25 3.42 -8.09
CA PRO A 42 9.82 4.03 -6.90
C PRO A 42 10.02 3.01 -5.77
N PRO A 43 11.12 3.09 -5.00
CA PRO A 43 11.39 2.14 -3.91
C PRO A 43 10.23 1.99 -2.93
N THR A 44 9.52 3.09 -2.62
CA THR A 44 8.32 3.11 -1.77
C THR A 44 7.21 2.17 -2.26
N TYR A 45 7.09 1.95 -3.57
CA TYR A 45 6.12 1.02 -4.15
C TYR A 45 6.72 -0.33 -4.50
N ARG A 46 8.02 -0.39 -4.83
CA ARG A 46 8.71 -1.62 -5.27
C ARG A 46 9.09 -2.54 -4.12
N ASP A 47 9.45 -1.98 -2.96
CA ASP A 47 9.76 -2.77 -1.77
C ASP A 47 8.50 -2.95 -0.92
N ALA A 48 8.13 -4.21 -0.64
CA ALA A 48 6.89 -4.52 0.06
C ALA A 48 6.84 -3.96 1.49
N TYR A 49 7.96 -3.97 2.22
CA TYR A 49 8.01 -3.39 3.56
C TYR A 49 7.80 -1.88 3.50
N SER A 50 8.53 -1.19 2.62
CA SER A 50 8.41 0.26 2.42
C SER A 50 7.00 0.65 1.97
N PHE A 51 6.38 -0.15 1.10
CA PHE A 51 4.99 0.01 0.69
C PHE A 51 4.03 -0.03 1.88
N PHE A 52 4.08 -1.08 2.69
CA PHE A 52 3.20 -1.19 3.85
C PHE A 52 3.51 -0.17 4.94
N HIS A 53 4.78 0.19 5.13
CA HIS A 53 5.19 1.24 6.07
C HIS A 53 4.64 2.62 5.65
N ALA A 54 4.48 2.87 4.35
CA ALA A 54 3.85 4.07 3.81
C ALA A 54 2.32 3.94 3.65
N THR A 55 1.73 2.80 4.01
CA THR A 55 0.30 2.50 3.80
C THR A 55 -0.46 2.55 5.11
N HIS A 56 -1.53 3.33 5.15
CA HIS A 56 -2.52 3.23 6.21
C HIS A 56 -3.56 2.16 5.85
N LEU A 57 -3.54 1.03 6.55
CA LEU A 57 -4.50 -0.04 6.34
C LEU A 57 -5.86 0.31 6.95
N THR A 58 -6.78 0.78 6.12
CA THR A 58 -8.17 1.06 6.52
C THR A 58 -8.93 -0.21 6.85
N SER A 59 -10.04 -0.09 7.59
CA SER A 59 -10.96 -1.20 7.86
C SER A 59 -11.41 -1.92 6.59
N ASP A 60 -11.75 -1.16 5.55
CA ASP A 60 -12.26 -1.71 4.30
C ASP A 60 -11.17 -2.44 3.51
N MET A 61 -9.95 -1.91 3.49
CA MET A 61 -8.81 -2.60 2.87
C MET A 61 -8.48 -3.88 3.62
N ARG A 62 -8.53 -3.86 4.96
CA ARG A 62 -8.32 -5.06 5.79
C ARG A 62 -9.36 -6.13 5.49
N MET A 63 -10.65 -5.77 5.51
CA MET A 63 -11.75 -6.67 5.18
C MET A 63 -11.59 -7.27 3.78
N LEU A 64 -11.17 -6.45 2.80
CA LEU A 64 -10.89 -6.93 1.44
C LEU A 64 -9.73 -7.96 1.41
N VAL A 65 -8.66 -7.74 2.17
CA VAL A 65 -7.55 -8.70 2.31
C VAL A 65 -8.05 -10.01 2.93
N GLU A 66 -8.85 -9.94 4.00
CA GLU A 66 -9.47 -11.10 4.65
C GLU A 66 -10.35 -11.91 3.67
N GLU A 67 -11.22 -11.24 2.92
CA GLU A 67 -12.07 -11.87 1.90
C GLU A 67 -11.24 -12.59 0.83
N VAL A 68 -10.17 -11.95 0.33
CA VAL A 68 -9.28 -12.54 -0.67
C VAL A 68 -8.54 -13.76 -0.10
N TYR A 69 -8.05 -13.69 1.12
CA TYR A 69 -7.40 -14.83 1.78
C TYR A 69 -8.37 -16.00 1.96
N ASP A 70 -9.58 -15.74 2.43
CA ASP A 70 -10.62 -16.75 2.57
C ASP A 70 -10.96 -17.41 1.23
N ARG A 71 -11.01 -16.65 0.13
CA ARG A 71 -11.18 -17.19 -1.22
C ARG A 71 -10.01 -18.07 -1.65
N LEU A 72 -8.78 -17.60 -1.48
CA LEU A 72 -7.58 -18.38 -1.84
C LEU A 72 -7.49 -19.69 -1.04
N CYS A 73 -7.99 -19.70 0.20
CA CYS A 73 -8.10 -20.90 1.04
C CYS A 73 -9.31 -21.80 0.72
N GLY A 74 -10.10 -21.49 -0.31
CA GLY A 74 -11.23 -22.31 -0.76
C GLY A 74 -12.52 -22.14 0.04
N LYS A 75 -12.63 -21.12 0.90
CA LYS A 75 -13.87 -20.81 1.62
C LYS A 75 -14.89 -20.12 0.69
N GLU A 76 -16.15 -20.07 1.10
CA GLU A 76 -17.27 -19.52 0.32
C GLU A 76 -17.33 -17.99 0.23
N GLY A 77 -17.54 -17.45 -0.98
CA GLY A 77 -17.95 -16.06 -1.22
C GLY A 77 -17.48 -15.53 -2.58
N ASN A 78 -17.35 -14.22 -2.74
CA ASN A 78 -17.25 -13.57 -4.05
C ASN A 78 -15.91 -13.84 -4.76
N ARG A 79 -15.97 -14.31 -6.02
CA ARG A 79 -14.80 -14.56 -6.88
C ARG A 79 -14.48 -13.39 -7.82
N VAL A 80 -15.43 -12.49 -7.98
CA VAL A 80 -15.31 -11.30 -8.82
C VAL A 80 -15.59 -10.10 -7.92
N LEU A 81 -14.56 -9.27 -7.72
CA LEU A 81 -14.62 -8.09 -6.87
C LEU A 81 -14.51 -6.86 -7.77
N GLN A 82 -15.41 -5.89 -7.58
CA GLN A 82 -15.38 -4.64 -8.31
C GLN A 82 -14.94 -3.51 -7.39
N LEU A 83 -13.74 -2.98 -7.62
CA LEU A 83 -13.25 -1.79 -6.91
C LEU A 83 -13.94 -0.53 -7.46
N ARG A 84 -14.87 0.03 -6.69
CA ARG A 84 -15.56 1.28 -7.01
C ARG A 84 -14.99 2.42 -6.18
N SER A 85 -14.26 3.31 -6.83
CA SER A 85 -13.87 4.60 -6.25
C SER A 85 -13.71 5.66 -7.34
N PRO A 86 -13.86 6.96 -7.01
CA PRO A 86 -13.56 8.05 -7.92
C PRO A 86 -12.11 8.02 -8.45
N PHE A 87 -11.80 8.89 -9.42
CA PHE A 87 -10.41 9.11 -9.85
C PHE A 87 -9.57 9.55 -8.64
N GLY A 88 -8.36 8.99 -8.48
CA GLY A 88 -7.52 9.20 -7.29
C GLY A 88 -7.96 8.41 -6.03
N GLY A 89 -9.08 7.68 -6.06
CA GLY A 89 -9.59 6.93 -4.91
C GLY A 89 -8.89 5.59 -4.62
N GLY A 90 -7.60 5.47 -4.91
CA GLY A 90 -6.77 4.37 -4.41
C GLY A 90 -6.88 2.99 -5.09
N LYS A 91 -7.57 2.82 -6.23
CA LYS A 91 -7.74 1.49 -6.87
C LYS A 91 -6.43 0.74 -7.12
N SER A 92 -5.45 1.38 -7.77
CA SER A 92 -4.15 0.76 -8.02
C SER A 92 -3.40 0.43 -6.73
N HIS A 93 -3.56 1.28 -5.70
CA HIS A 93 -3.00 1.05 -4.38
C HIS A 93 -3.65 -0.15 -3.70
N THR A 94 -4.98 -0.27 -3.73
CA THR A 94 -5.70 -1.44 -3.22
C THR A 94 -5.26 -2.73 -3.92
N LEU A 95 -5.07 -2.70 -5.24
CA LEU A 95 -4.56 -3.87 -5.98
C LEU A 95 -3.12 -4.21 -5.59
N ALA A 96 -2.24 -3.22 -5.41
CA ALA A 96 -0.87 -3.43 -4.93
C ALA A 96 -0.86 -4.00 -3.50
N THR A 97 -1.74 -3.51 -2.62
CA THR A 97 -1.95 -4.06 -1.27
C THR A 97 -2.29 -5.53 -1.32
N LEU A 98 -3.28 -5.93 -2.13
CA LEU A 98 -3.66 -7.34 -2.29
C LEU A 98 -2.50 -8.19 -2.84
N TYR A 99 -1.79 -7.67 -3.83
CA TYR A 99 -0.64 -8.36 -4.43
C TYR A 99 0.46 -8.63 -3.38
N TYR A 100 0.90 -7.62 -2.64
CA TYR A 100 1.95 -7.79 -1.64
C TYR A 100 1.47 -8.50 -0.38
N ALA A 101 0.20 -8.39 0.00
CA ALA A 101 -0.35 -9.16 1.12
C ALA A 101 -0.18 -10.66 0.87
N VAL A 102 -0.50 -11.12 -0.35
CA VAL A 102 -0.35 -12.52 -0.73
C VAL A 102 1.12 -12.92 -0.96
N LYS A 103 1.90 -12.10 -1.69
CA LYS A 103 3.27 -12.47 -2.09
C LYS A 103 4.33 -12.21 -1.01
N ASN A 104 4.11 -11.22 -0.15
CA ASN A 104 5.09 -10.67 0.79
C ASN A 104 4.49 -10.47 2.18
N ARG A 105 3.61 -11.38 2.63
CA ARG A 105 2.91 -11.33 3.92
C ARG A 105 3.82 -10.99 5.11
N LYS A 106 5.01 -11.60 5.18
CA LYS A 106 5.95 -11.36 6.28
C LYS A 106 6.38 -9.89 6.38
N GLU A 107 6.50 -9.20 5.24
CA GLU A 107 6.84 -7.78 5.23
C GLU A 107 5.65 -6.91 5.66
N MET A 108 4.43 -7.29 5.28
CA MET A 108 3.19 -6.67 5.79
C MET A 108 3.09 -6.79 7.31
N GLU A 109 3.30 -7.98 7.87
CA GLU A 109 3.22 -8.24 9.32
C GLU A 109 4.33 -7.54 10.12
N LYS A 110 5.47 -7.25 9.50
CA LYS A 110 6.52 -6.44 10.11
C LYS A 110 6.14 -4.96 10.14
N ALA A 111 5.62 -4.44 9.02
CA ALA A 111 5.26 -3.03 8.90
C ALA A 111 3.96 -2.68 9.64
N ILE A 112 3.00 -3.61 9.70
CA ILE A 112 1.67 -3.47 10.30
C ILE A 112 1.40 -4.70 11.17
N PRO A 113 1.93 -4.73 12.42
CA PRO A 113 1.86 -5.91 13.29
C PRO A 113 0.44 -6.43 13.57
N GLU A 114 -0.56 -5.56 13.49
CA GLU A 114 -1.98 -5.88 13.65
C GLU A 114 -2.51 -6.79 12.55
N THR A 115 -1.77 -7.04 11.47
CA THR A 115 -2.18 -7.94 10.38
C THR A 115 -1.85 -9.42 10.63
N LYS A 116 -1.16 -9.73 11.73
CA LYS A 116 -0.79 -11.12 12.09
C LYS A 116 -1.98 -12.01 12.44
N ASP A 117 -3.11 -11.40 12.79
CA ASP A 117 -4.37 -12.09 13.09
C ASP A 117 -5.21 -12.41 11.83
N LEU A 118 -4.79 -11.92 10.65
CA LEU A 118 -5.42 -12.28 9.38
C LEU A 118 -5.31 -13.79 9.13
N PRO A 119 -6.28 -14.42 8.46
CA PRO A 119 -6.22 -15.85 8.16
C PRO A 119 -4.99 -16.19 7.30
N ASP A 120 -4.32 -17.30 7.56
CA ASP A 120 -3.23 -17.77 6.70
C ASP A 120 -3.74 -18.16 5.31
N VAL A 121 -2.95 -17.84 4.29
CA VAL A 121 -3.16 -18.30 2.91
C VAL A 121 -2.39 -19.61 2.73
N LYS A 122 -3.09 -20.68 2.36
CA LYS A 122 -2.51 -22.01 2.10
C LYS A 122 -1.74 -22.08 0.80
#